data_AF-A0A3N4ZCP5-F1
#
_entry.id   AF-A0A3N4ZCP5-F1
#
_cell.length_a   1.000
_cell.length_b   1.000
_cell.length_c   1.000
_cell.angle_alpha   90.00
_cell.angle_beta   90.00
_cell.angle_gamma   90.00
#
_symmetry.space_group_name_H-M   'P 1'
#
loop_
_entity.id
_entity.type
_entity.pdbx_description
1 polymer ?
#
loop_
_entity_poly.entity_id
_entity_poly.type
_entity_poly.pdbx_seq_one_letter_code
_entity_poly.pdbx_strand_id
1 'polypeptide(L)'
;MDTDIKTYYVRQSAGGARSAAEEALDNLRRSLDSSDTAADGHHGWASAAALKRCASAWEDHMVDLGRQMNTMADHLHTTARSYDTTDAQARDAFIRLQHGLADFGGN
;
A
#
# COMPACT_ATOMS: atom_id res chain seq x y z
N MET A 1 7.08 -4.76 23.32
CA MET A 1 5.78 -4.08 23.48
C MET A 1 5.65 -2.82 22.63
N ASP A 2 6.71 -2.06 22.35
CA ASP A 2 6.66 -0.89 21.44
C ASP A 2 6.67 -1.30 19.94
N THR A 3 7.35 -2.38 19.59
CA THR A 3 7.46 -2.90 18.21
C THR A 3 6.13 -3.44 17.68
N ASP A 4 5.37 -4.17 18.50
CA ASP A 4 4.07 -4.75 18.14
C ASP A 4 3.02 -3.67 17.82
N ILE A 5 3.05 -2.56 18.56
CA ILE A 5 2.18 -1.41 18.34
C ILE A 5 2.51 -0.76 16.99
N LYS A 6 3.80 -0.58 16.68
CA LYS A 6 4.25 -0.01 15.41
C LYS A 6 3.90 -0.88 14.21
N THR A 7 4.02 -2.21 14.30
CA THR A 7 3.66 -3.12 13.19
C THR A 7 2.14 -3.23 12.97
N TYR A 8 1.32 -3.05 14.01
CA TYR A 8 -0.14 -2.91 13.86
C TYR A 8 -0.51 -1.66 13.05
N TYR A 9 0.03 -0.49 13.41
CA TYR A 9 -0.27 0.76 12.71
C TYR A 9 0.18 0.73 11.24
N VAL A 10 1.33 0.13 10.94
CA VAL A 10 1.81 -0.02 9.55
C VAL A 10 0.84 -0.86 8.71
N ARG A 11 0.33 -1.98 9.24
CA ARG A 11 -0.65 -2.81 8.54
C ARG A 11 -1.98 -2.09 8.34
N GLN A 12 -2.42 -1.33 9.35
CA GLN A 12 -3.65 -0.54 9.28
C GLN A 12 -3.55 0.59 8.24
N SER A 13 -2.44 1.33 8.22
CA SER A 13 -2.21 2.40 7.24
C SER A 13 -2.09 1.87 5.82
N ALA A 14 -1.43 0.71 5.61
CA ALA A 14 -1.35 0.08 4.30
C ALA A 14 -2.74 -0.36 3.78
N GLY A 15 -3.57 -0.94 4.65
CA GLY A 15 -4.97 -1.28 4.31
C GLY A 15 -5.80 -0.04 3.97
N GLY A 16 -5.68 1.03 4.76
CA GLY A 16 -6.38 2.29 4.50
C GLY A 16 -5.96 2.96 3.20
N ALA A 17 -4.66 2.94 2.87
CA ALA A 17 -4.15 3.47 1.60
C ALA A 17 -4.71 2.71 0.39
N ARG A 18 -4.85 1.38 0.49
CA ARG A 18 -5.46 0.56 -0.56
C ARG A 18 -6.94 0.88 -0.76
N SER A 19 -7.72 0.97 0.33
CA SER A 19 -9.15 1.29 0.21
C SER A 19 -9.37 2.70 -0.34
N ALA A 20 -8.58 3.69 0.10
CA ALA A 20 -8.64 5.04 -0.44
C ALA A 20 -8.27 5.09 -1.93
N ALA A 21 -7.29 4.27 -2.36
CA ALA A 21 -6.95 4.12 -3.76
C ALA A 21 -8.08 3.52 -4.60
N GLU A 22 -8.70 2.44 -4.11
CA GLU A 22 -9.83 1.78 -4.78
C GLU A 22 -11.04 2.73 -4.88
N GLU A 23 -11.37 3.45 -3.81
CA GLU A 23 -12.46 4.44 -3.80
C GLU A 23 -12.16 5.64 -4.70
N ALA A 24 -10.92 6.13 -4.70
CA ALA A 24 -10.49 7.17 -5.62
C ALA A 24 -10.66 6.71 -7.07
N LEU A 25 -10.20 5.50 -7.43
CA LEU A 25 -10.36 4.93 -8.77
C LEU A 25 -11.84 4.86 -9.21
N ASP A 26 -12.72 4.45 -8.31
CA ASP A 26 -14.15 4.30 -8.58
C ASP A 26 -14.85 5.65 -8.80
N ASN A 27 -14.58 6.64 -7.95
CA ASN A 27 -15.12 8.00 -8.11
C ASN A 27 -14.58 8.67 -9.37
N LEU A 28 -13.32 8.40 -9.68
CA LEU A 28 -12.63 8.94 -10.83
C LEU A 28 -13.18 8.36 -12.14
N ARG A 29 -13.41 7.05 -12.24
CA ARG A 29 -14.10 6.44 -13.38
C ARG A 29 -15.45 7.10 -13.67
N ARG A 30 -16.28 7.29 -12.64
CA ARG A 30 -17.58 7.97 -12.78
C ARG A 30 -17.45 9.44 -13.20
N SER A 31 -16.34 10.11 -12.86
CA SER A 31 -16.12 11.50 -13.28
C SER A 31 -15.94 11.64 -14.79
N LEU A 32 -15.49 10.59 -15.48
CA LEU A 32 -15.29 10.60 -16.93
C LEU A 32 -16.54 10.21 -17.73
N ASP A 33 -17.57 9.62 -17.11
CA ASP A 33 -18.82 9.23 -17.78
C ASP A 33 -19.45 10.41 -18.55
N SER A 34 -19.37 11.61 -17.99
CA SER A 34 -19.85 12.84 -18.62
C SER A 34 -19.04 13.24 -19.87
N SER A 35 -17.73 12.98 -19.85
CA SER A 35 -16.80 13.27 -20.95
C SER A 35 -16.97 12.26 -22.08
N ASP A 36 -17.18 10.98 -21.76
CA ASP A 36 -17.50 9.95 -22.75
C ASP A 36 -18.85 10.20 -23.41
N THR A 37 -19.87 10.55 -22.62
CA THR A 37 -21.19 10.94 -23.14
C THR A 37 -21.09 12.14 -24.09
N ALA A 38 -20.27 13.14 -23.76
CA ALA A 38 -20.06 14.31 -24.62
C ALA A 38 -19.30 13.96 -25.91
N ALA A 39 -18.28 13.09 -25.83
CA ALA A 39 -17.52 12.64 -26.99
C ALA A 39 -18.36 11.77 -27.94
N ASP A 40 -19.25 10.95 -27.38
CA ASP A 40 -20.21 10.14 -28.13
C ASP A 40 -21.43 10.93 -28.61
N GLY A 41 -21.77 12.09 -28.04
CA GLY A 41 -22.78 12.98 -28.60
C GLY A 41 -22.28 13.84 -29.76
N HIS A 42 -20.95 14.04 -29.86
CA HIS A 42 -20.34 15.02 -30.76
C HIS A 42 -19.11 14.48 -31.49
N HIS A 43 -19.26 13.33 -32.18
CA HIS A 43 -18.17 12.64 -32.90
C HIS A 43 -17.43 13.50 -33.94
N GLY A 44 -18.04 14.60 -34.41
CA GLY A 44 -17.46 15.52 -35.39
C GLY A 44 -16.52 16.58 -34.79
N TRP A 45 -16.40 16.68 -33.46
CA TRP A 45 -15.55 17.67 -32.82
C TRP A 45 -14.12 17.17 -32.67
N ALA A 46 -13.15 17.96 -33.12
CA ALA A 46 -11.73 17.66 -32.94
C ALA A 46 -11.35 17.47 -31.46
N SER A 47 -12.07 18.12 -30.55
CA SER A 47 -11.92 17.99 -29.10
C SER A 47 -12.41 16.65 -28.54
N ALA A 48 -13.38 15.97 -29.18
CA ALA A 48 -13.88 14.67 -28.72
C ALA A 48 -12.78 13.60 -28.78
N ALA A 49 -11.98 13.59 -29.85
CA ALA A 49 -10.84 12.68 -29.96
C ALA A 49 -9.70 13.04 -28.98
N ALA A 50 -9.49 14.31 -28.68
CA ALA A 50 -8.53 14.74 -27.67
C ALA A 50 -8.98 14.37 -26.25
N LEU A 51 -10.28 14.48 -25.96
CA LEU A 51 -10.88 14.12 -24.69
C LEU A 51 -10.77 12.61 -24.43
N LYS A 52 -11.07 11.76 -25.43
CA LYS A 52 -10.88 10.31 -25.35
C LYS A 52 -9.42 9.92 -25.07
N ARG A 53 -8.46 10.55 -25.74
CA ARG A 53 -7.03 10.31 -25.48
C ARG A 53 -6.61 10.73 -24.07
N CYS A 54 -7.13 11.86 -23.59
CA CYS A 54 -6.87 12.33 -22.24
C CYS A 54 -7.42 11.35 -21.19
N ALA A 55 -8.66 10.89 -21.38
CA ALA A 55 -9.28 9.87 -20.53
C ALA A 55 -8.43 8.60 -20.48
N SER A 56 -8.01 8.04 -21.62
CA SER A 56 -7.18 6.83 -21.64
C SER A 56 -5.81 7.03 -20.98
N ALA A 57 -5.10 8.11 -21.29
CA ALA A 57 -3.78 8.38 -20.69
C ALA A 57 -3.87 8.55 -19.17
N TRP A 58 -4.98 9.13 -18.71
CA TRP A 58 -5.24 9.28 -17.30
C TRP A 58 -5.64 7.96 -16.62
N GLU A 59 -6.43 7.09 -17.27
CA GLU A 59 -6.72 5.74 -16.76
C GLU A 59 -5.42 4.93 -16.58
N ASP A 60 -4.52 4.99 -17.56
CA ASP A 60 -3.21 4.34 -17.49
C ASP A 60 -2.39 4.84 -16.29
N HIS A 61 -2.36 6.16 -16.06
CA HIS A 61 -1.69 6.75 -14.91
C HIS A 61 -2.27 6.31 -13.57
N MET A 62 -3.60 6.19 -13.47
CA MET A 62 -4.26 5.78 -12.25
C MET A 62 -4.04 4.28 -11.96
N VAL A 63 -4.01 3.43 -12.98
CA VAL A 63 -3.61 2.02 -12.85
C VAL A 63 -2.17 1.91 -12.35
N ASP A 64 -1.27 2.72 -12.88
CA ASP A 64 0.12 2.73 -12.46
C ASP A 64 0.28 3.21 -11.01
N LEU A 65 -0.44 4.26 -10.62
CA LEU A 65 -0.49 4.73 -9.24
C LEU A 65 -0.98 3.61 -8.30
N GLY A 66 -2.05 2.89 -8.68
CA GLY A 66 -2.54 1.72 -7.94
C GLY A 66 -1.49 0.63 -7.74
N ARG A 67 -0.71 0.33 -8.78
CA ARG A 67 0.41 -0.64 -8.70
C ARG A 67 1.52 -0.16 -7.77
N GLN A 68 1.88 1.12 -7.85
CA GLN A 68 2.90 1.71 -6.97
C GLN A 68 2.47 1.67 -5.50
N MET A 69 1.20 1.96 -5.20
CA MET A 69 0.67 1.87 -3.83
C MET A 69 0.66 0.43 -3.30
N ASN A 70 0.27 -0.55 -4.12
CA ASN A 70 0.38 -1.97 -3.73
C ASN A 70 1.81 -2.38 -3.45
N THR A 71 2.75 -1.98 -4.30
CA THR A 71 4.19 -2.24 -4.10
C THR A 71 4.67 -1.65 -2.77
N MET A 72 4.26 -0.43 -2.46
CA MET A 72 4.59 0.23 -1.20
C MET A 72 3.98 -0.51 0.01
N ALA A 73 2.74 -0.98 -0.11
CA ALA A 73 2.09 -1.78 0.93
C ALA A 73 2.84 -3.10 1.18
N ASP A 74 3.30 -3.78 0.13
CA ASP A 74 4.10 -5.01 0.24
C ASP A 74 5.46 -4.75 0.90
N HIS A 75 6.12 -3.63 0.57
CA HIS A 75 7.35 -3.22 1.24
C HIS A 75 7.14 -2.95 2.73
N LEU A 76 6.04 -2.25 3.09
CA LEU A 76 5.67 -2.00 4.48
C LEU A 76 5.40 -3.31 5.23
N HIS A 77 4.68 -4.25 4.61
CA HIS A 77 4.40 -5.56 5.19
C HIS A 77 5.68 -6.38 5.41
N THR A 78 6.56 -6.42 4.41
CA THR A 78 7.85 -7.11 4.48
C THR A 78 8.73 -6.50 5.57
N THR A 79 8.76 -5.17 5.67
CA THR A 79 9.52 -4.45 6.70
C THR A 79 8.98 -4.78 8.10
N ALA A 80 7.66 -4.76 8.29
CA ALA A 80 7.04 -5.14 9.55
C ALA A 80 7.40 -6.58 9.95
N ARG A 81 7.34 -7.53 9.00
CA ARG A 81 7.72 -8.93 9.24
C ARG A 81 9.20 -9.08 9.60
N SER A 82 10.08 -8.27 9.00
CA SER A 82 11.49 -8.25 9.35
C SER A 82 11.70 -7.80 10.79
N TYR A 83 11.01 -6.73 11.22
CA TYR A 83 11.06 -6.27 12.61
C TYR A 83 10.56 -7.32 13.59
N ASP A 84 9.43 -7.96 13.31
CA ASP A 84 8.88 -9.05 14.15
C ASP A 84 9.90 -10.21 14.28
N THR A 85 10.60 -10.54 13.19
CA THR A 85 11.62 -11.60 13.18
C THR A 85 12.86 -11.22 14.00
N THR A 86 13.35 -9.99 13.84
CA THR A 86 14.50 -9.49 14.60
C THR A 86 14.20 -9.41 16.09
N ASP A 87 13.00 -8.97 16.47
CA ASP A 87 12.58 -8.90 17.88
C ASP A 87 12.53 -10.30 18.52
N ALA A 88 11.97 -11.28 17.80
CA ALA A 88 11.95 -12.67 18.25
C ALA A 88 13.38 -13.22 18.45
N GLN A 89 14.30 -12.96 17.51
CA GLN A 89 15.70 -13.39 17.62
C GLN A 89 16.42 -12.73 18.82
N ALA A 90 16.20 -11.43 19.05
CA ALA A 90 16.78 -10.71 20.17
C ALA A 90 16.28 -11.25 21.51
N ARG A 91 14.97 -11.53 21.61
CA ARG A 91 14.37 -12.16 22.80
C ARG A 91 14.97 -13.53 23.08
N ASP A 92 15.12 -14.34 22.04
CA ASP A 92 15.73 -15.67 22.11
C ASP A 92 17.17 -15.61 22.61
N ALA A 93 17.97 -14.68 22.07
CA ALA A 93 19.35 -14.48 22.48
C ALA A 93 19.45 -14.03 23.94
N PHE A 94 18.54 -13.16 24.38
CA PHE A 94 18.49 -12.69 25.76
C PHE A 94 18.14 -13.82 26.75
N ILE A 95 17.17 -14.67 26.42
CA ILE A 95 16.81 -15.85 27.23
C ILE A 95 18.02 -16.79 27.37
N ARG A 96 18.74 -17.05 26.26
CA ARG A 96 19.94 -17.90 26.29
C ARG A 96 21.05 -17.30 27.15
N LEU A 97 21.27 -15.99 27.07
CA LEU A 97 22.22 -15.27 27.93
C LEU A 97 21.84 -15.39 29.41
N GLN A 98 20.56 -15.18 29.75
CA GLN A 98 20.09 -15.34 31.13
C GLN A 98 20.28 -16.75 31.67
N HIS A 99 19.95 -17.77 30.87
CA HIS A 99 20.17 -19.17 31.25
C HIS A 99 21.65 -19.45 31.46
N GLY A 100 22.53 -19.02 30.54
CA GLY A 100 23.97 -19.19 30.70
C GLY A 100 24.52 -18.49 31.95
N LEU A 101 24.10 -17.27 32.23
CA LEU A 101 24.50 -16.54 33.45
C LEU A 101 24.01 -17.22 34.73
N ALA A 102 22.80 -17.78 34.72
CA ALA A 102 22.27 -18.54 35.85
C ALA A 102 23.07 -19.82 36.11
N ASP A 103 23.47 -20.53 35.06
CA ASP A 103 24.32 -21.72 35.16
C ASP A 103 25.72 -21.39 35.73
N PHE A 104 26.28 -20.22 35.41
CA PHE A 104 27.57 -19.78 35.95
C PHE A 104 27.52 -19.29 37.41
N GLY A 105 26.39 -18.72 37.84
CA GLY A 105 26.23 -18.19 39.20
C GLY A 105 25.78 -19.22 40.24
N GLY A 106 25.48 -20.46 39.82
CA GLY A 106 25.00 -21.55 40.67
C GLY A 106 26.08 -22.52 41.22
N ASN A 107 27.37 -22.22 41.02
CA ASN A 107 28.50 -22.92 41.65
C ASN A 107 29.08 -22.10 42.81
#